data_AF-A0A662ITQ5-F1
#
_entry.id   AF-A0A662ITQ5-F1
#
_cell.length_a   1.000
_cell.length_b   1.000
_cell.length_c   1.000
_cell.angle_alpha   90.00
_cell.angle_beta   90.00
_cell.angle_gamma   90.00
#
_symmetry.space_group_name_H-M   'P 1'
#
loop_
_entity.id
_entity.type
_entity.pdbx_description
1 polymer ?
#
loop_
_entity_poly.entity_id
_entity_poly.type
_entity_poly.pdbx_seq_one_letter_code
_entity_poly.pdbx_strand_id
1 'polypeptide(L)'
;MALLEEILKARTKGLNWLLKMRNPDGSIGPYEKGLFYYRVPWAFAVTGRDREASMLLQWIRENMFTEEGDFAGKYSRGDWARHYYSYPNANIIYGAHILRQFDLSCKGMRFLLTLQDRDSGGFFDEMSEDGPCGEEDIWCSSQAGLTCLLTGHMKEADLVASFLEMIYESQPDPEHRLYHVYSPDKGLVTEFPDEKAKAYYVDVEKPMQWYFMPGIASAFLCRMYMATGKNRYLNLAEKYMEFAAR
;
A
#
# COMPACT_ATOMS: atom_id res chain seq x y z
N MET A 1 -2.66 -13.83 29.80
CA MET A 1 -4.08 -13.43 29.78
C MET A 1 -4.24 -11.91 29.77
N ALA A 2 -3.58 -11.16 30.65
CA ALA A 2 -3.63 -9.68 30.67
C ALA A 2 -3.28 -9.00 29.32
N LEU A 3 -2.21 -9.43 28.62
CA LEU A 3 -1.81 -8.84 27.33
C LEU A 3 -2.88 -8.97 26.23
N LEU A 4 -3.58 -10.11 26.16
CA LEU A 4 -4.64 -10.32 25.17
C LEU A 4 -5.83 -9.40 25.43
N GLU A 5 -6.23 -9.27 26.70
CA GLU A 5 -7.31 -8.36 27.09
C GLU A 5 -6.97 -6.90 26.77
N GLU A 6 -5.72 -6.48 27.01
CA GLU A 6 -5.25 -5.15 26.65
C GLU A 6 -5.28 -4.89 25.14
N ILE A 7 -4.81 -5.84 24.33
CA ILE A 7 -4.87 -5.76 22.85
C ILE A 7 -6.34 -5.66 22.39
N LEU A 8 -7.23 -6.49 22.93
CA LEU A 8 -8.65 -6.46 22.57
C LEU A 8 -9.32 -5.15 22.99
N LYS A 9 -8.96 -4.60 24.15
CA LYS A 9 -9.43 -3.30 24.65
C LYS A 9 -8.94 -2.16 23.74
N ALA A 10 -7.67 -2.16 23.35
CA ALA A 10 -7.11 -1.18 22.43
C ALA A 10 -7.79 -1.24 21.05
N ARG A 11 -7.93 -2.45 20.48
CA ARG A 11 -8.66 -2.69 19.23
C ARG A 11 -10.08 -2.14 19.29
N THR A 12 -10.80 -2.45 20.37
CA THR A 12 -12.20 -2.02 20.56
C THR A 12 -12.32 -0.51 20.66
N LYS A 13 -11.39 0.16 21.36
CA LYS A 13 -11.35 1.63 21.45
C LYS A 13 -11.14 2.26 20.07
N GLY A 14 -10.15 1.79 19.30
CA GLY A 14 -9.88 2.28 17.95
C GLY A 14 -11.06 2.07 17.01
N LEU A 15 -11.71 0.90 17.08
CA LEU A 15 -12.88 0.60 16.28
C LEU A 15 -14.07 1.50 16.63
N ASN A 16 -14.35 1.71 17.92
CA ASN A 16 -15.41 2.59 18.36
C ASN A 16 -15.17 4.05 17.94
N TRP A 17 -13.91 4.49 17.90
CA TRP A 17 -13.56 5.80 17.36
C TRP A 17 -13.83 5.87 15.85
N LEU A 18 -13.39 4.87 15.08
CA LEU A 18 -13.60 4.83 13.63
C LEU A 18 -15.08 4.78 13.25
N LEU A 19 -15.90 4.03 13.99
CA LEU A 19 -17.35 3.97 13.78
C LEU A 19 -18.04 5.31 13.98
N LYS A 20 -17.50 6.21 14.81
CA LYS A 20 -18.02 7.58 14.98
C LYS A 20 -17.72 8.50 13.80
N MET A 21 -16.79 8.13 12.91
CA MET A 21 -16.44 8.89 11.71
C MET A 21 -17.34 8.56 10.51
N ARG A 22 -18.31 7.66 10.69
CA ARG A 22 -19.25 7.26 9.65
C ARG A 22 -20.36 8.30 9.49
N ASN A 23 -20.67 8.61 8.25
CA ASN A 23 -21.82 9.41 7.89
C ASN A 23 -23.07 8.53 7.69
N PRO A 24 -24.28 9.12 7.67
CA PRO A 24 -25.53 8.37 7.47
C PRO A 24 -25.61 7.61 6.14
N ASP A 25 -24.92 8.10 5.10
CA ASP A 25 -24.87 7.50 3.75
C ASP A 25 -23.87 6.33 3.63
N GLY A 26 -23.19 5.96 4.72
CA GLY A 26 -22.22 4.87 4.75
C GLY A 26 -20.77 5.28 4.47
N SER A 27 -20.52 6.50 4.01
CA SER A 27 -19.17 7.04 3.84
C SER A 27 -18.44 7.24 5.16
N ILE A 28 -17.12 7.44 5.09
CA ILE A 28 -16.28 7.85 6.22
C ILE A 28 -15.59 9.16 5.86
N GLY A 29 -15.82 10.17 6.69
CA GLY A 29 -15.56 11.57 6.34
C GLY A 29 -14.35 12.20 7.02
N PRO A 30 -13.91 13.38 6.53
CA PRO A 30 -14.55 14.24 5.51
C PRO A 30 -14.19 13.85 4.06
N TYR A 31 -15.06 13.09 3.38
CA TYR A 31 -14.74 12.43 2.09
C TYR A 31 -14.60 13.41 0.92
N GLU A 32 -15.18 14.60 1.05
CA GLU A 32 -15.09 15.68 0.06
C GLU A 32 -13.68 16.26 -0.01
N LYS A 33 -12.87 16.04 1.04
CA LYS A 33 -11.50 16.55 1.15
C LYS A 33 -10.44 15.52 0.75
N GLY A 34 -10.83 14.28 0.42
CA GLY A 34 -9.89 13.23 0.02
C GLY A 34 -10.29 11.83 0.45
N LEU A 35 -9.43 10.87 0.11
CA LEU A 35 -9.58 9.47 0.52
C LEU A 35 -9.16 9.26 1.98
N PHE A 36 -10.01 9.60 2.96
CA PHE A 36 -9.73 9.30 4.38
C PHE A 36 -10.08 7.86 4.78
N TYR A 37 -10.62 7.08 3.85
CA TYR A 37 -11.26 5.79 4.13
C TYR A 37 -10.61 4.59 3.43
N TYR A 38 -9.52 4.78 2.67
CA TYR A 38 -8.98 3.74 1.78
C TYR A 38 -8.59 2.43 2.51
N ARG A 39 -8.20 2.50 3.79
CA ARG A 39 -7.88 1.34 4.63
C ARG A 39 -9.06 0.78 5.42
N VAL A 40 -10.17 1.51 5.48
CA VAL A 40 -11.28 1.17 6.37
C VAL A 40 -12.02 -0.11 5.96
N PRO A 41 -12.27 -0.40 4.66
CA PRO A 41 -12.83 -1.70 4.28
C PRO A 41 -12.02 -2.87 4.84
N TRP A 42 -10.69 -2.81 4.74
CA TRP A 42 -9.80 -3.82 5.31
C TRP A 42 -9.89 -3.86 6.85
N ALA A 43 -9.81 -2.70 7.52
CA ALA A 43 -9.89 -2.62 8.98
C ALA A 43 -11.21 -3.22 9.52
N PHE A 44 -12.34 -2.95 8.86
CA PHE A 44 -13.62 -3.54 9.23
C PHE A 44 -13.69 -5.03 8.96
N ALA A 45 -13.12 -5.51 7.85
CA ALA A 45 -13.07 -6.94 7.54
C ALA A 45 -12.35 -7.74 8.63
N VAL A 46 -11.17 -7.29 9.08
CA VAL A 46 -10.38 -8.02 10.10
C VAL A 46 -10.91 -7.85 11.53
N THR A 47 -11.88 -6.95 11.73
CA THR A 47 -12.53 -6.71 13.04
C THR A 47 -13.97 -7.20 13.10
N GLY A 48 -14.46 -7.87 12.06
CA GLY A 48 -15.81 -8.44 12.00
C GLY A 48 -16.91 -7.37 11.97
N ARG A 49 -16.69 -6.30 11.19
CA ARG A 49 -17.65 -5.20 10.96
C ARG A 49 -18.15 -5.22 9.52
N ASP A 50 -18.59 -6.40 9.08
CA ASP A 50 -18.94 -6.69 7.70
C ASP A 50 -20.09 -5.81 7.19
N ARG A 51 -21.07 -5.49 8.06
CA ARG A 51 -22.18 -4.60 7.72
C ARG A 51 -21.68 -3.20 7.41
N GLU A 52 -20.87 -2.63 8.29
CA GLU A 52 -20.31 -1.29 8.12
C GLU A 52 -19.35 -1.21 6.93
N ALA A 53 -18.58 -2.28 6.71
CA ALA A 53 -17.73 -2.39 5.54
C ALA A 53 -18.54 -2.45 4.24
N SER A 54 -19.63 -3.22 4.22
CA SER A 54 -20.51 -3.32 3.06
C SER A 54 -21.19 -1.99 2.74
N MET A 55 -21.61 -1.24 3.76
CA MET A 55 -22.15 0.11 3.56
C MET A 55 -21.12 1.07 2.95
N LEU A 56 -19.88 1.05 3.46
CA LEU A 56 -18.80 1.86 2.90
C LEU A 56 -18.47 1.45 1.45
N LEU A 57 -18.38 0.16 1.16
CA LEU A 57 -18.12 -0.33 -0.19
C LEU A 57 -19.26 -0.03 -1.16
N GLN A 58 -20.51 -0.04 -0.68
CA GLN A 58 -21.65 0.44 -1.48
C GLN A 58 -21.51 1.94 -1.81
N TRP A 59 -21.15 2.76 -0.83
CA TRP A 59 -20.93 4.18 -1.08
C TRP A 59 -19.77 4.40 -2.06
N ILE A 60 -18.66 3.67 -1.93
CA ILE A 60 -17.51 3.71 -2.86
C ILE A 60 -17.95 3.32 -4.27
N ARG A 61 -18.76 2.26 -4.40
CA ARG A 61 -19.29 1.79 -5.68
C ARG A 61 -20.10 2.87 -6.40
N GLU A 62 -20.94 3.59 -5.66
CA GLU A 62 -21.84 4.61 -6.22
C GLU A 62 -21.13 5.94 -6.52
N ASN A 63 -20.05 6.26 -5.79
CA ASN A 63 -19.47 7.61 -5.82
C ASN A 63 -18.05 7.65 -6.37
N MET A 64 -17.26 6.59 -6.22
CA MET A 64 -15.81 6.64 -6.46
C MET A 64 -15.34 5.65 -7.51
N PHE A 65 -16.06 4.55 -7.71
CA PHE A 65 -15.63 3.48 -8.61
C PHE A 65 -16.00 3.77 -10.06
N THR A 66 -15.01 3.76 -10.96
CA THR A 66 -15.21 4.14 -12.36
C THR A 66 -15.54 2.97 -13.28
N GLU A 67 -15.88 3.27 -14.54
CA GLU A 67 -16.10 2.26 -15.57
C GLU A 67 -14.83 1.48 -15.93
N GLU A 68 -13.66 2.06 -15.71
CA GLU A 68 -12.34 1.46 -15.95
C GLU A 68 -11.88 0.62 -14.75
N GLY A 69 -12.45 0.86 -13.57
CA GLY A 69 -12.11 0.18 -12.32
C GLY A 69 -11.22 0.99 -11.39
N ASP A 70 -11.02 2.28 -11.64
CA ASP A 70 -10.31 3.14 -10.70
C ASP A 70 -11.22 3.60 -9.56
N PHE A 71 -10.62 4.15 -8.50
CA PHE A 71 -11.30 4.77 -7.36
C PHE A 71 -11.17 6.30 -7.38
N ALA A 72 -11.27 6.91 -8.57
CA ALA A 72 -11.20 8.36 -8.81
C ALA A 72 -12.49 8.95 -9.39
N GLY A 73 -13.64 8.55 -8.87
CA GLY A 73 -14.95 9.05 -9.31
C GLY A 73 -15.27 10.48 -8.87
N LYS A 74 -16.47 10.67 -8.32
CA LYS A 74 -17.11 11.96 -8.07
C LYS A 74 -16.33 12.90 -7.15
N TYR A 75 -15.66 12.38 -6.13
CA TYR A 75 -14.99 13.20 -5.12
C TYR A 75 -13.47 13.16 -5.31
N SER A 76 -12.82 14.27 -4.97
CA SER A 76 -11.37 14.38 -5.04
C SER A 76 -10.68 13.30 -4.20
N ARG A 77 -9.58 12.77 -4.70
CA ARG A 77 -8.70 11.86 -3.94
C ARG A 77 -7.83 12.61 -2.92
N GLY A 78 -7.79 13.94 -3.02
CA GLY A 78 -6.92 14.85 -2.27
C GLY A 78 -5.52 14.92 -2.89
N ASP A 79 -4.84 16.05 -2.70
CA ASP A 79 -3.54 16.33 -3.34
C ASP A 79 -2.47 15.30 -3.00
N TRP A 80 -2.50 14.76 -1.78
CA TRP A 80 -1.54 13.74 -1.35
C TRP A 80 -1.60 12.47 -2.21
N ALA A 81 -2.80 12.07 -2.64
CA ALA A 81 -3.00 10.83 -3.41
C ALA A 81 -2.43 10.92 -4.83
N ARG A 82 -2.09 12.12 -5.30
CA ARG A 82 -1.41 12.33 -6.58
C ARG A 82 -0.01 11.73 -6.59
N HIS A 83 0.66 11.72 -5.44
CA HIS A 83 2.05 11.23 -5.28
C HIS A 83 2.11 9.81 -4.70
N TYR A 84 0.97 9.13 -4.53
CA TYR A 84 0.89 7.76 -4.02
C TYR A 84 -0.33 7.07 -4.64
N TYR A 85 -0.50 7.21 -5.96
CA TYR A 85 -1.73 6.94 -6.68
C TYR A 85 -2.15 5.47 -6.63
N SER A 86 -1.21 4.54 -6.74
CA SER A 86 -1.50 3.10 -6.65
C SER A 86 -1.92 2.66 -5.25
N TYR A 87 -1.53 3.39 -4.20
CA TYR A 87 -1.65 2.92 -2.82
C TYR A 87 -3.09 2.87 -2.27
N PRO A 88 -3.93 3.91 -2.38
CA PRO A 88 -5.34 3.82 -2.00
C PRO A 88 -6.07 2.71 -2.76
N ASN A 89 -5.78 2.56 -4.05
CA ASN A 89 -6.38 1.54 -4.91
C ASN A 89 -6.09 0.14 -4.37
N ALA A 90 -4.83 -0.16 -4.11
CA ALA A 90 -4.40 -1.43 -3.53
C ALA A 90 -5.09 -1.74 -2.20
N ASN A 91 -5.16 -0.78 -1.27
CA ASN A 91 -5.81 -0.99 0.03
C ASN A 91 -7.33 -1.24 -0.08
N ILE A 92 -8.04 -0.51 -0.95
CA ILE A 92 -9.48 -0.68 -1.15
C ILE A 92 -9.76 -2.05 -1.78
N ILE A 93 -9.00 -2.44 -2.81
CA ILE A 93 -9.10 -3.75 -3.46
C ILE A 93 -8.87 -4.86 -2.43
N TYR A 94 -7.84 -4.73 -1.60
CA TYR A 94 -7.51 -5.71 -0.56
C TYR A 94 -8.69 -5.94 0.39
N GLY A 95 -9.26 -4.85 0.93
CA GLY A 95 -10.42 -4.92 1.81
C GLY A 95 -11.66 -5.47 1.11
N ALA A 96 -11.95 -5.02 -0.10
CA ALA A 96 -13.06 -5.50 -0.90
C ALA A 96 -12.97 -7.01 -1.20
N HIS A 97 -11.76 -7.51 -1.45
CA HIS A 97 -11.53 -8.93 -1.75
C HIS A 97 -11.80 -9.81 -0.52
N ILE A 98 -11.31 -9.43 0.67
CA ILE A 98 -11.60 -10.15 1.92
C ILE A 98 -13.12 -10.20 2.18
N LEU A 99 -13.81 -9.10 1.88
CA LEU A 99 -15.26 -8.96 2.03
C LEU A 99 -16.07 -9.56 0.87
N ARG A 100 -15.41 -10.26 -0.06
CA ARG A 100 -16.02 -10.97 -1.20
C ARG A 100 -16.82 -10.04 -2.14
N GLN A 101 -16.48 -8.75 -2.17
CA GLN A 101 -16.99 -7.80 -3.14
C GLN A 101 -16.17 -7.94 -4.44
N PHE A 102 -16.40 -9.03 -5.16
CA PHE A 102 -15.61 -9.41 -6.34
C PHE A 102 -15.84 -8.48 -7.54
N ASP A 103 -17.01 -7.87 -7.61
CA ASP A 103 -17.31 -6.82 -8.59
C ASP A 103 -16.32 -5.65 -8.47
N LEU A 104 -16.04 -5.20 -7.24
CA LEU A 104 -15.06 -4.16 -6.97
C LEU A 104 -13.62 -4.68 -7.07
N SER A 105 -13.31 -5.78 -6.37
CA SER A 105 -11.91 -6.24 -6.28
C SER A 105 -11.37 -6.76 -7.61
N CYS A 106 -12.12 -7.55 -8.39
CA CYS A 106 -11.61 -8.08 -9.65
C CYS A 106 -11.44 -7.00 -10.72
N LYS A 107 -12.38 -6.04 -10.79
CA LYS A 107 -12.28 -4.93 -11.76
C LYS A 107 -11.26 -3.89 -11.31
N GLY A 108 -11.22 -3.57 -10.02
CA GLY A 108 -10.17 -2.71 -9.45
C GLY A 108 -8.78 -3.29 -9.63
N MET A 109 -8.61 -4.60 -9.51
CA MET A 109 -7.32 -5.25 -9.73
C MET A 109 -6.87 -5.11 -11.20
N ARG A 110 -7.78 -5.24 -12.17
CA ARG A 110 -7.44 -5.01 -13.58
C ARG A 110 -6.92 -3.59 -13.82
N PHE A 111 -7.52 -2.59 -13.18
CA PHE A 111 -7.01 -1.22 -13.24
C PHE A 111 -5.67 -1.07 -12.51
N LEU A 112 -5.55 -1.57 -11.28
CA LEU A 112 -4.29 -1.47 -10.52
C LEU A 112 -3.10 -2.07 -11.29
N LEU A 113 -3.29 -3.19 -11.99
CA LEU A 113 -2.23 -3.78 -12.82
C LEU A 113 -1.79 -2.92 -14.00
N THR A 114 -2.58 -1.94 -14.45
CA THR A 114 -2.11 -0.99 -15.45
C THR A 114 -1.08 -0.02 -14.88
N LEU A 115 -0.97 0.10 -13.56
CA LEU A 115 0.00 0.96 -12.87
C LEU A 115 1.33 0.26 -12.59
N GLN A 116 1.45 -1.04 -12.85
CA GLN A 116 2.72 -1.75 -12.68
C GLN A 116 3.64 -1.45 -13.86
N ASP A 117 4.85 -0.98 -13.57
CA ASP A 117 5.89 -0.88 -14.57
C ASP A 117 6.37 -2.28 -14.97
N ARG A 118 6.47 -2.50 -16.28
CA ARG A 118 6.87 -3.80 -16.84
C ARG A 118 8.38 -4.01 -16.76
N ASP A 119 9.15 -2.93 -16.73
CA ASP A 119 10.61 -3.00 -16.75
C ASP A 119 11.18 -3.16 -15.34
N SER A 120 10.74 -2.32 -14.39
CA SER A 120 11.18 -2.40 -12.99
C SER A 120 10.42 -3.45 -12.16
N GLY A 121 9.13 -3.67 -12.46
CA GLY A 121 8.20 -4.46 -11.63
C GLY A 121 7.55 -3.68 -10.47
N GLY A 122 7.95 -2.43 -10.24
CA GLY A 122 7.35 -1.51 -9.27
C GLY A 122 6.01 -0.96 -9.73
N PHE A 123 5.33 -0.20 -8.87
CA PHE A 123 4.06 0.46 -9.21
C PHE A 123 4.25 1.97 -9.19
N PHE A 124 3.78 2.61 -10.25
CA PHE A 124 3.83 4.08 -10.37
C PHE A 124 3.03 4.76 -9.27
N ASP A 125 3.61 5.84 -8.76
CA ASP A 125 3.02 6.67 -7.72
C ASP A 125 2.19 7.83 -8.26
N GLU A 126 2.26 8.10 -9.57
CA GLU A 126 1.44 9.13 -10.22
C GLU A 126 0.65 8.59 -11.42
N MET A 127 -0.40 9.32 -11.77
CA MET A 127 -1.21 9.09 -12.96
C MET A 127 -1.41 10.43 -13.68
N SER A 128 -1.00 10.49 -14.94
CA SER A 128 -1.23 11.62 -15.85
C SER A 128 -2.36 11.32 -16.83
N GLU A 129 -2.68 12.28 -17.70
CA GLU A 129 -3.63 12.06 -18.80
C GLU A 129 -3.14 11.01 -19.80
N ASP A 130 -1.81 10.88 -19.96
CA ASP A 130 -1.18 9.93 -20.89
C ASP A 130 -0.98 8.54 -20.26
N GLY A 131 -1.30 8.38 -18.97
CA GLY A 131 -1.20 7.11 -18.26
C GLY A 131 -0.34 7.17 -16.99
N PRO A 132 0.00 5.99 -16.42
CA PRO A 132 0.85 5.86 -15.25
C PRO A 132 2.22 6.49 -15.50
N CYS A 133 2.74 7.22 -14.52
CA CYS A 133 3.99 7.93 -14.66
C CYS A 133 4.64 8.22 -13.29
N GLY A 134 5.83 8.83 -13.33
CA GLY A 134 6.49 9.35 -12.15
C GLY A 134 7.44 8.33 -11.51
N GLU A 135 7.61 8.48 -10.21
CA GLU A 135 8.46 7.61 -9.40
C GLU A 135 7.69 6.37 -8.94
N GLU A 136 8.44 5.40 -8.45
CA GLU A 136 7.96 4.19 -7.80
C GLU A 136 8.66 4.07 -6.45
N ASP A 137 7.96 3.62 -5.43
CA ASP A 137 8.56 3.43 -4.12
C ASP A 137 8.35 2.02 -3.55
N ILE A 138 9.10 1.71 -2.49
CA ILE A 138 8.94 0.48 -1.72
C ILE A 138 7.51 0.36 -1.15
N TRP A 139 6.92 1.45 -0.70
CA TRP A 139 5.67 1.46 0.08
C TRP A 139 4.45 1.09 -0.77
N CYS A 140 4.21 1.85 -1.83
CA CYS A 140 3.16 1.66 -2.80
C CYS A 140 3.31 0.31 -3.50
N SER A 141 4.52 -0.02 -3.97
CA SER A 141 4.80 -1.29 -4.65
C SER A 141 4.58 -2.49 -3.73
N SER A 142 5.04 -2.45 -2.48
CA SER A 142 4.83 -3.56 -1.53
C SER A 142 3.35 -3.76 -1.19
N GLN A 143 2.57 -2.68 -1.04
CA GLN A 143 1.13 -2.79 -0.80
C GLN A 143 0.38 -3.32 -2.04
N ALA A 144 0.78 -2.90 -3.24
CA ALA A 144 0.25 -3.44 -4.49
C ALA A 144 0.62 -4.92 -4.64
N GLY A 145 1.86 -5.33 -4.30
CA GLY A 145 2.33 -6.71 -4.27
C GLY A 145 1.53 -7.59 -3.31
N LEU A 146 1.23 -7.12 -2.09
CA LEU A 146 0.33 -7.81 -1.15
C LEU A 146 -1.07 -8.01 -1.74
N THR A 147 -1.55 -7.03 -2.50
CA THR A 147 -2.86 -7.07 -3.14
C THR A 147 -2.87 -8.03 -4.34
N CYS A 148 -1.80 -8.05 -5.13
CA CYS A 148 -1.59 -9.02 -6.20
C CYS A 148 -1.58 -10.44 -5.63
N LEU A 149 -0.82 -10.67 -4.56
CA LEU A 149 -0.76 -11.97 -3.88
C LEU A 149 -2.12 -12.43 -3.35
N LEU A 150 -2.85 -11.54 -2.65
CA LEU A 150 -4.18 -11.86 -2.10
C LEU A 150 -5.17 -12.24 -3.20
N THR A 151 -5.10 -11.58 -4.36
CA THR A 151 -6.05 -11.74 -5.47
C THR A 151 -5.62 -12.79 -6.51
N GLY A 152 -4.51 -13.49 -6.28
CA GLY A 152 -4.02 -14.58 -7.14
C GLY A 152 -3.11 -14.16 -8.31
N HIS A 153 -2.72 -12.88 -8.38
CA HIS A 153 -1.80 -12.33 -9.40
C HIS A 153 -0.34 -12.59 -8.99
N MET A 154 0.03 -13.87 -8.96
CA MET A 154 1.31 -14.33 -8.43
C MET A 154 2.51 -13.85 -9.26
N LYS A 155 2.35 -13.69 -10.58
CA LYS A 155 3.44 -13.21 -11.46
C LYS A 155 3.76 -11.75 -11.16
N GLU A 156 2.73 -10.94 -11.03
CA GLU A 156 2.80 -9.52 -10.74
C GLU A 156 3.35 -9.27 -9.33
N ALA A 157 2.97 -10.10 -8.36
CA ALA A 157 3.60 -10.11 -7.03
C ALA A 157 5.09 -10.49 -7.11
N ASP A 158 5.47 -11.46 -7.95
CA ASP A 158 6.88 -11.85 -8.12
C ASP A 158 7.74 -10.72 -8.72
N LEU A 159 7.16 -9.92 -9.63
CA LEU A 159 7.80 -8.73 -10.17
C LEU A 159 8.06 -7.69 -9.07
N VAL A 160 7.10 -7.44 -8.17
CA VAL A 160 7.33 -6.56 -7.00
C VAL A 160 8.46 -7.08 -6.12
N ALA A 161 8.54 -8.39 -5.89
CA ALA A 161 9.63 -8.95 -5.08
C ALA A 161 11.00 -8.74 -5.76
N SER A 162 11.04 -8.81 -7.10
CA SER A 162 12.25 -8.56 -7.89
C SER A 162 12.62 -7.07 -7.91
N PHE A 163 11.62 -6.17 -7.97
CA PHE A 163 11.80 -4.74 -7.78
C PHE A 163 12.45 -4.43 -6.43
N LEU A 164 11.94 -5.00 -5.33
CA LEU A 164 12.51 -4.80 -4.00
C LEU A 164 13.95 -5.34 -3.90
N GLU A 165 14.24 -6.49 -4.53
CA GLU A 165 15.59 -7.04 -4.60
C GLU A 165 16.54 -6.06 -5.31
N MET A 166 16.13 -5.53 -6.46
CA MET A 166 16.88 -4.52 -7.22
C MET A 166 17.12 -3.25 -6.40
N ILE A 167 16.11 -2.73 -5.68
CA ILE A 167 16.27 -1.54 -4.82
C ILE A 167 17.30 -1.81 -3.73
N TYR A 168 17.22 -2.96 -3.07
CA TYR A 168 18.15 -3.31 -1.99
C TYR A 168 19.58 -3.49 -2.50
N GLU A 169 19.76 -4.11 -3.66
CA GLU A 169 21.08 -4.34 -4.26
C GLU A 169 21.71 -3.06 -4.83
N SER A 170 20.91 -2.07 -5.18
CA SER A 170 21.38 -0.79 -5.73
C SER A 170 21.81 0.23 -4.66
N GLN A 171 21.73 -0.12 -3.38
CA GLN A 171 22.03 0.83 -2.29
C GLN A 171 23.52 1.24 -2.28
N PRO A 172 23.83 2.55 -2.28
CA PRO A 172 25.21 3.02 -2.20
C PRO A 172 25.81 2.89 -0.79
N ASP A 173 24.97 2.91 0.25
CA ASP A 173 25.36 2.85 1.67
C ASP A 173 24.34 2.07 2.50
N PRO A 174 24.19 0.75 2.27
CA PRO A 174 23.16 -0.09 2.91
C PRO A 174 23.35 -0.30 4.42
N GLU A 175 24.47 0.16 4.99
CA GLU A 175 24.70 0.11 6.43
C GLU A 175 24.04 1.27 7.17
N HIS A 176 23.97 2.45 6.55
CA HIS A 176 23.44 3.66 7.21
C HIS A 176 22.14 4.17 6.58
N ARG A 177 21.93 3.94 5.28
CA ARG A 177 20.81 4.51 4.53
C ARG A 177 20.07 3.48 3.69
N LEU A 178 18.76 3.64 3.63
CA LEU A 178 17.90 2.95 2.68
C LEU A 178 17.18 3.98 1.83
N TYR A 179 17.66 4.19 0.61
CA TYR A 179 16.96 4.89 -0.44
C TYR A 179 15.83 3.99 -0.96
N HIS A 180 14.61 4.51 -1.00
CA HIS A 180 13.42 3.68 -1.22
C HIS A 180 12.55 4.15 -2.39
N VAL A 181 13.07 5.06 -3.20
CA VAL A 181 12.41 5.63 -4.38
C VAL A 181 13.22 5.31 -5.63
N TYR A 182 12.53 4.94 -6.69
CA TYR A 182 13.06 4.59 -7.99
C TYR A 182 12.39 5.44 -9.06
N SER A 183 13.15 5.81 -10.07
CA SER A 183 12.64 6.46 -11.27
C SER A 183 13.06 5.62 -12.47
N PRO A 184 12.15 5.20 -13.36
CA PRO A 184 12.51 4.42 -14.54
C PRO A 184 13.60 5.06 -15.41
N ASP A 185 13.63 6.40 -15.47
CA ASP A 185 14.62 7.14 -16.26
C ASP A 185 15.99 7.27 -15.58
N LYS A 186 16.05 7.18 -14.24
CA LYS A 186 17.25 7.52 -13.45
C LYS A 186 17.80 6.38 -12.60
N GLY A 187 17.02 5.31 -12.42
CA GLY A 187 17.30 4.26 -11.45
C GLY A 187 16.94 4.67 -10.02
N LEU A 188 17.69 4.12 -9.05
CA LEU A 188 17.53 4.46 -7.63
C LEU A 188 17.79 5.96 -7.40
N VAL A 189 16.81 6.66 -6.82
CA VAL A 189 16.90 8.11 -6.64
C VAL A 189 17.70 8.46 -5.39
N THR A 190 18.92 8.97 -5.60
CA THR A 190 19.85 9.38 -4.53
C THR A 190 20.06 10.88 -4.44
N GLU A 191 19.58 11.64 -5.43
CA GLU A 191 19.66 13.10 -5.52
C GLU A 191 18.25 13.70 -5.41
N PHE A 192 18.01 14.48 -4.36
CA PHE A 192 16.73 15.14 -4.08
C PHE A 192 16.95 16.40 -3.23
N PRO A 193 15.97 17.32 -3.19
CA PRO A 193 16.03 18.48 -2.29
C PRO A 193 16.08 18.05 -0.82
N ASP A 194 16.93 18.68 -0.02
CA ASP A 194 17.13 18.34 1.41
C ASP A 194 15.82 18.40 2.20
N GLU A 195 14.89 19.29 1.84
CA GLU A 195 13.59 19.41 2.50
C GLU A 195 12.70 18.17 2.31
N LYS A 196 13.00 17.36 1.28
CA LYS A 196 12.29 16.13 0.96
C LYS A 196 13.01 14.87 1.41
N ALA A 197 14.17 14.97 2.06
CA ALA A 197 15.00 13.83 2.47
C ALA A 197 14.23 12.62 3.04
N LYS A 198 13.30 12.86 3.96
CA LYS A 198 12.50 11.80 4.60
C LYS A 198 11.61 11.01 3.65
N ALA A 199 11.26 11.58 2.50
CA ALA A 199 10.44 10.96 1.47
C ALA A 199 11.26 10.16 0.45
N TYR A 200 12.58 10.18 0.54
CA TYR A 200 13.46 9.46 -0.39
C TYR A 200 14.35 8.43 0.28
N TYR A 201 14.68 8.61 1.57
CA TYR A 201 15.50 7.66 2.29
C TYR A 201 15.19 7.56 3.79
N VAL A 202 15.59 6.42 4.37
CA VAL A 202 15.63 6.16 5.81
C VAL A 202 17.07 6.21 6.28
N ASP A 203 17.34 6.95 7.35
CA ASP A 203 18.67 7.13 7.96
C ASP A 203 18.71 6.49 9.36
N VAL A 204 19.49 5.43 9.57
CA VAL A 204 19.49 4.72 10.87
C VAL A 204 20.02 5.58 12.03
N GLU A 205 20.79 6.62 11.72
CA GLU A 205 21.39 7.50 12.72
C GLU A 205 20.47 8.66 13.13
N LYS A 206 19.33 8.84 12.43
CA LYS A 206 18.41 9.96 12.69
C LYS A 206 17.10 9.48 13.30
N PRO A 207 16.52 10.24 14.24
CA PRO A 207 15.21 9.91 14.78
C PRO A 207 14.08 10.20 13.77
N MET A 208 12.90 9.63 14.02
CA MET A 208 11.65 9.96 13.31
C MET A 208 11.73 9.78 11.78
N GLN A 209 12.36 8.68 11.33
CA GLN A 209 12.42 8.25 9.94
C GLN A 209 11.23 7.36 9.57
N TRP A 210 11.04 7.14 8.27
CA TRP A 210 9.97 6.31 7.72
C TRP A 210 10.34 4.83 7.72
N TYR A 211 10.61 4.26 8.90
CA TYR A 211 10.92 2.83 9.09
C TYR A 211 9.79 1.89 8.67
N PHE A 212 8.60 2.41 8.32
CA PHE A 212 7.58 1.62 7.68
C PHE A 212 7.98 1.16 6.27
N MET A 213 8.95 1.81 5.61
CA MET A 213 9.49 1.43 4.30
C MET A 213 10.10 0.01 4.32
N PRO A 214 11.17 -0.28 5.10
CA PRO A 214 11.67 -1.65 5.22
C PRO A 214 10.64 -2.61 5.85
N GLY A 215 9.79 -2.10 6.76
CA GLY A 215 8.76 -2.91 7.41
C GLY A 215 7.70 -3.47 6.44
N ILE A 216 7.22 -2.66 5.50
CA ILE A 216 6.22 -3.11 4.52
C ILE A 216 6.84 -4.01 3.45
N ALA A 217 8.07 -3.74 3.03
CA ALA A 217 8.84 -4.64 2.16
C ALA A 217 8.94 -6.04 2.79
N SER A 218 9.39 -6.11 4.05
CA SER A 218 9.51 -7.38 4.78
C SER A 218 8.16 -8.07 4.97
N ALA A 219 7.10 -7.33 5.29
CA ALA A 219 5.76 -7.89 5.44
C ALA A 219 5.24 -8.53 4.14
N PHE A 220 5.47 -7.89 3.00
CA PHE A 220 5.14 -8.43 1.69
C PHE A 220 5.98 -9.68 1.35
N LEU A 221 7.30 -9.60 1.49
CA LEU A 221 8.22 -10.68 1.16
C LEU A 221 8.01 -11.92 2.05
N CYS A 222 7.71 -11.74 3.33
CA CYS A 222 7.30 -12.84 4.22
C CYS A 222 6.05 -13.55 3.69
N ARG A 223 5.08 -12.82 3.14
CA ARG A 223 3.88 -13.42 2.53
C ARG A 223 4.19 -14.14 1.22
N MET A 224 5.11 -13.63 0.42
CA MET A 224 5.64 -14.35 -0.75
C MET A 224 6.32 -15.66 -0.35
N TYR A 225 7.13 -15.66 0.70
CA TYR A 225 7.71 -16.89 1.25
C TYR A 225 6.62 -17.88 1.70
N MET A 226 5.64 -17.43 2.48
CA MET A 226 4.53 -18.30 2.92
C MET A 226 3.76 -18.93 1.76
N ALA A 227 3.60 -18.20 0.65
CA ALA A 227 2.84 -18.67 -0.50
C ALA A 227 3.63 -19.61 -1.42
N THR A 228 4.96 -19.53 -1.42
CA THR A 228 5.80 -20.19 -2.44
C THR A 228 6.85 -21.15 -1.87
N GLY A 229 7.22 -21.01 -0.60
CA GLY A 229 8.32 -21.72 0.04
C GLY A 229 9.72 -21.33 -0.46
N LYS A 230 9.87 -20.29 -1.30
CA LYS A 230 11.19 -19.89 -1.84
C LYS A 230 11.93 -19.01 -0.85
N ASN A 231 13.08 -19.50 -0.36
CA ASN A 231 13.92 -18.79 0.62
C ASN A 231 14.40 -17.41 0.16
N ARG A 232 14.50 -17.14 -1.15
CA ARG A 232 14.92 -15.82 -1.64
C ARG A 232 14.10 -14.67 -1.04
N TYR A 233 12.78 -14.86 -0.88
CA TYR A 233 11.93 -13.82 -0.32
C TYR A 233 12.16 -13.65 1.17
N LEU A 234 12.32 -14.74 1.93
CA LEU A 234 12.58 -14.65 3.36
C LEU A 234 13.94 -14.01 3.64
N ASN A 235 14.98 -14.42 2.91
CA ASN A 235 16.32 -13.85 3.05
C ASN A 235 16.33 -12.34 2.75
N LEU A 236 15.58 -11.89 1.72
CA LEU A 236 15.44 -10.46 1.44
C LEU A 236 14.60 -9.74 2.50
N ALA A 237 13.55 -10.38 3.02
CA ALA A 237 12.74 -9.83 4.11
C ALA A 237 13.56 -9.60 5.38
N GLU A 238 14.48 -10.53 5.69
CA GLU A 238 15.42 -10.43 6.81
C GLU A 238 16.38 -9.26 6.61
N LYS A 239 16.99 -9.11 5.43
CA LYS A 239 17.86 -7.98 5.10
C LYS A 239 17.20 -6.61 5.36
N TYR A 240 15.95 -6.43 4.92
CA TYR A 240 15.20 -5.19 5.20
C TYR A 240 14.96 -4.98 6.71
N MET A 241 14.68 -6.04 7.47
CA MET A 241 14.45 -5.93 8.91
C MET A 241 15.72 -5.72 9.70
N GLU A 242 16.83 -6.35 9.30
CA GLU A 242 18.16 -6.12 9.87
C GLU A 242 18.55 -4.65 9.72
N PHE A 243 18.33 -4.06 8.54
CA PHE A 243 18.49 -2.62 8.35
C PHE A 243 17.65 -1.79 9.33
N ALA A 244 16.36 -2.13 9.46
CA ALA A 244 15.44 -1.38 10.33
C ALA A 244 15.68 -1.53 11.83
N ALA A 245 16.44 -2.56 12.24
CA ALA A 245 16.72 -2.88 13.65
C ALA A 245 18.04 -2.30 14.16
N ARG A 246 18.83 -1.64 13.31
CA ARG A 246 20.03 -0.88 13.68
C ARG A 246 19.66 0.40 14.42
#